data_AF-N9WB71-F1
#
_entry.id   AF-N9WB71-F1
#
_cell.length_a   1.000
_cell.length_b   1.000
_cell.length_c   1.000
_cell.angle_alpha   90.00
_cell.angle_beta   90.00
_cell.angle_gamma   90.00
#
_symmetry.space_group_name_H-M   'P 1'
#
loop_
_entity.id
_entity.type
_entity.pdbx_description
1 polymer ?
#
loop_
_entity_poly.entity_id
_entity_poly.type
_entity_poly.pdbx_seq_one_letter_code
_entity_poly.pdbx_strand_id
1 'polypeptide(L)'
;MSELVREIVEVAAMVGGDADDPLLIVEADGLAPTAGWTHVRLEPHVYITPPDDGVQDFDLVGDRPAGSAADALAPVEAGWEGPLADWLIGVRIYAADNMVEEEVFEFDDDFDDDDDDDARDPAEGHVRDNEDA
;
A
#
# COMPACT_ATOMS: atom_id res chain seq x y z
N MET A 1 7.45 19.42 -18.99
CA MET A 1 8.15 18.13 -18.92
C MET A 1 8.07 17.73 -17.47
N SER A 2 7.36 16.66 -17.18
CA SER A 2 7.17 16.21 -15.80
C SER A 2 8.46 15.54 -15.31
N GLU A 3 8.87 15.89 -14.10
CA GLU A 3 10.09 15.42 -13.44
C GLU A 3 9.73 14.95 -12.02
N LEU A 4 10.54 14.07 -11.43
CA LEU A 4 10.36 13.67 -10.03
C LEU A 4 10.55 14.87 -9.10
N VAL A 5 9.67 15.00 -8.11
CA VAL A 5 9.83 15.95 -7.01
C VAL A 5 11.09 15.58 -6.22
N ARG A 6 11.75 16.57 -5.61
CA ARG A 6 13.03 16.35 -4.93
C ARG A 6 12.93 15.31 -3.82
N GLU A 7 12.06 15.52 -2.84
CA GLU A 7 11.93 14.62 -1.70
C GLU A 7 10.49 14.55 -1.21
N ILE A 8 10.13 13.39 -0.66
CA ILE A 8 8.88 13.15 0.06
C ILE A 8 9.11 13.43 1.54
N VAL A 9 8.17 14.15 2.14
CA VAL A 9 8.14 14.50 3.57
C VAL A 9 7.23 13.55 4.32
N GLU A 10 6.03 13.32 3.80
CA GLU A 10 5.00 12.50 4.44
C GLU A 10 4.18 11.78 3.37
N VAL A 11 3.74 10.57 3.71
CA VAL A 11 2.82 9.77 2.91
C VAL A 11 1.72 9.29 3.84
N ALA A 12 0.49 9.40 3.39
CA ALA A 12 -0.66 8.82 4.03
C ALA A 12 -1.47 8.05 2.98
N ALA A 13 -1.73 6.78 3.21
CA ALA A 13 -2.66 6.01 2.42
C ALA A 13 -3.75 5.43 3.30
N MET A 14 -4.95 5.40 2.74
CA MET A 14 -6.14 5.00 3.45
C MET A 14 -7.12 4.35 2.48
N VAL A 15 -7.88 3.39 3.01
CA VAL A 15 -9.01 2.82 2.28
C VAL A 15 -10.24 3.70 2.53
N GLY A 16 -10.74 4.30 1.45
CA GLY A 16 -12.01 5.02 1.40
C GLY A 16 -13.05 4.25 0.59
N GLY A 17 -14.08 4.97 0.15
CA GLY A 17 -15.18 4.41 -0.66
C GLY A 17 -16.28 3.76 0.17
N ASP A 18 -17.09 2.94 -0.51
CA ASP A 18 -18.20 2.19 0.07
C ASP A 18 -17.81 0.71 0.22
N ALA A 19 -18.57 -0.05 1.02
CA ALA A 19 -18.31 -1.48 1.22
C ALA A 19 -18.36 -2.31 -0.09
N ASP A 20 -19.09 -1.83 -1.10
CA ASP A 20 -19.22 -2.46 -2.40
C ASP A 20 -18.18 -1.96 -3.44
N ASP A 21 -17.52 -0.82 -3.19
CA ASP A 21 -16.52 -0.21 -4.08
C ASP A 21 -15.46 0.50 -3.23
N PRO A 22 -14.52 -0.27 -2.63
CA PRO A 22 -13.48 0.32 -1.82
C PRO A 22 -12.44 1.02 -2.70
N LEU A 23 -12.06 2.22 -2.29
CA LEU A 23 -11.12 3.07 -3.01
C LEU A 23 -9.83 3.20 -2.22
N LEU A 24 -8.70 3.11 -2.90
CA LEU A 24 -7.42 3.51 -2.34
C LEU A 24 -7.25 5.01 -2.53
N ILE A 25 -7.05 5.71 -1.42
CA ILE A 25 -6.71 7.14 -1.39
C ILE A 25 -5.28 7.24 -0.90
N VAL A 26 -4.41 7.87 -1.69
CA VAL A 26 -3.00 8.10 -1.37
C VAL A 26 -2.75 9.60 -1.42
N GLU A 27 -2.20 10.14 -0.35
CA GLU A 27 -1.79 11.53 -0.22
C GLU A 27 -0.30 11.57 0.08
N ALA A 28 0.42 12.42 -0.65
CA ALA A 28 1.85 12.58 -0.51
C ALA A 28 2.23 14.06 -0.44
N ASP A 29 2.90 14.41 0.64
CA ASP A 29 3.50 15.72 0.85
C ASP A 29 5.00 15.65 0.56
N GLY A 30 5.49 16.60 -0.21
CA GLY A 30 6.88 16.66 -0.62
C GLY A 30 7.45 18.08 -0.64
N LEU A 31 8.75 18.15 -0.87
CA LEU A 31 9.45 19.41 -1.10
C LEU A 31 10.05 19.41 -2.49
N ALA A 32 9.64 20.37 -3.31
CA ALA A 32 10.24 20.66 -4.59
C ALA A 32 11.54 21.49 -4.40
N PRO A 33 12.53 21.33 -5.28
CA PRO A 33 13.81 22.03 -5.16
C PRO A 33 13.70 23.54 -5.40
N THR A 34 12.63 24.00 -6.05
CA THR A 34 12.37 25.39 -6.39
C THR A 34 10.89 25.72 -6.26
N ALA A 35 10.54 26.99 -6.07
CA ALA A 35 9.14 27.43 -6.10
C ALA A 35 8.55 27.39 -7.53
N GLY A 36 7.23 27.15 -7.64
CA GLY A 36 6.49 27.26 -8.91
C GLY A 36 6.30 25.96 -9.68
N TRP A 37 6.51 24.81 -9.04
CA TRP A 37 6.13 23.51 -9.60
C TRP A 37 4.61 23.45 -9.78
N THR A 38 4.17 22.87 -10.90
CA THR A 38 2.76 22.78 -11.28
C THR A 38 2.45 21.36 -11.72
N HIS A 39 1.16 20.97 -11.79
CA HIS A 39 0.76 19.62 -12.19
C HIS A 39 1.43 18.52 -11.36
N VAL A 40 1.62 18.76 -10.06
CA VAL A 40 2.15 17.75 -9.15
C VAL A 40 1.09 16.67 -8.98
N ARG A 41 1.48 15.41 -9.18
CA ARG A 41 0.59 14.26 -9.10
C ARG A 41 1.38 12.99 -8.79
N LEU A 42 0.69 12.00 -8.25
CA LEU A 42 1.20 10.65 -8.12
C LEU A 42 0.86 9.86 -9.39
N GLU A 43 1.85 9.21 -9.98
CA GLU A 43 1.66 8.33 -11.12
C GLU A 43 1.80 6.86 -10.65
N PRO A 44 0.70 6.08 -10.63
CA PRO A 44 0.76 4.67 -10.25
C PRO A 44 1.48 3.84 -11.31
N HIS A 45 2.32 2.92 -10.87
CA HIS A 45 2.90 1.92 -11.75
C HIS A 45 1.86 0.87 -12.17
N VAL A 46 1.67 0.67 -13.48
CA VAL A 46 0.72 -0.32 -13.98
C VAL A 46 1.40 -1.67 -14.13
N TYR A 47 0.96 -2.63 -13.32
CA TYR A 47 1.45 -4.00 -13.34
C TYR A 47 0.60 -4.92 -14.21
N ILE A 48 1.26 -5.75 -15.02
CA ILE A 48 0.59 -6.86 -15.74
C ILE A 48 0.39 -8.05 -14.79
N THR A 49 1.31 -8.25 -13.86
CA THR A 49 1.31 -9.30 -12.85
C THR A 49 1.42 -8.64 -11.49
N PRO A 50 0.54 -8.96 -10.52
CA PRO A 50 0.61 -8.39 -9.18
C PRO A 50 2.00 -8.60 -8.57
N PRO A 51 2.53 -7.61 -7.83
CA PRO A 51 3.79 -7.77 -7.12
C PRO A 51 3.65 -8.79 -5.99
N ASP A 52 4.64 -9.66 -5.82
CA ASP A 52 4.68 -10.66 -4.72
C ASP A 52 4.72 -10.01 -3.33
N ASP A 53 5.20 -8.77 -3.25
CA ASP A 53 5.32 -8.00 -2.00
C ASP A 53 4.00 -7.30 -1.61
N GLY A 54 3.00 -7.27 -2.49
CA GLY A 54 1.72 -6.59 -2.24
C GLY A 54 1.79 -5.05 -2.21
N VAL A 55 2.93 -4.46 -2.56
CA VAL A 55 3.13 -3.01 -2.52
C VAL A 55 2.93 -2.38 -3.90
N GLN A 56 2.07 -1.36 -3.98
CA GLN A 56 1.85 -0.58 -5.19
C GLN A 56 2.85 0.57 -5.28
N ASP A 57 3.66 0.59 -6.33
CA ASP A 57 4.61 1.68 -6.56
C ASP A 57 3.94 2.91 -7.23
N PHE A 58 4.35 4.08 -6.79
CA PHE A 58 3.94 5.40 -7.28
C PHE A 58 5.15 6.29 -7.50
N ASP A 59 5.10 7.13 -8.51
CA ASP A 59 6.10 8.18 -8.76
C ASP A 59 5.50 9.55 -8.44
N LEU A 60 6.15 10.31 -7.54
CA LEU A 60 5.77 11.69 -7.25
C LEU A 60 6.39 12.62 -8.29
N VAL A 61 5.59 13.03 -9.27
CA VAL A 61 6.03 13.86 -10.39
C VAL A 61 5.38 15.22 -10.40
N GLY A 62 6.03 16.20 -11.02
CA GLY A 62 5.46 17.51 -11.30
C GLY A 62 6.17 18.22 -12.45
N ASP A 63 5.54 19.25 -13.00
CA ASP A 63 6.12 20.09 -14.03
C ASP A 63 6.90 21.25 -13.40
N ARG A 64 8.22 21.22 -13.61
CA ARG A 64 9.13 22.29 -13.20
C ARG A 64 8.80 23.60 -13.93
N PRO A 65 8.82 24.74 -13.23
CA PRO A 65 8.59 26.05 -13.86
C PRO A 65 9.68 26.36 -14.89
N ALA A 66 9.25 26.81 -16.08
CA ALA A 66 10.17 27.31 -17.09
C ALA A 66 10.61 28.75 -16.75
N GLY A 67 11.80 28.93 -16.19
CA GLY A 67 12.38 30.25 -15.94
C GLY A 67 13.16 30.35 -14.63
N SER A 68 13.52 31.57 -14.24
CA SER A 68 14.12 31.84 -12.92
C SER A 68 13.08 31.61 -11.82
N ALA A 69 13.02 30.39 -11.32
CA ALA A 69 12.34 30.08 -10.07
C ALA A 69 13.18 30.54 -8.88
N ALA A 70 12.53 30.79 -7.75
CA ALA A 70 13.26 31.00 -6.51
C ALA A 70 13.98 29.70 -6.12
N ASP A 71 15.29 29.78 -5.88
CA ASP A 71 16.11 28.74 -5.23
C ASP A 71 15.72 28.62 -3.75
N ALA A 72 14.49 28.21 -3.51
CA ALA A 72 13.92 27.95 -2.21
C ALA A 72 13.05 26.68 -2.30
N LEU A 73 13.16 25.84 -1.27
CA LEU A 73 12.31 24.66 -1.13
C LEU A 73 10.85 25.09 -1.06
N ALA A 74 10.01 24.46 -1.87
CA ALA A 74 8.59 24.74 -1.91
C ALA A 74 7.80 23.47 -1.56
N PRO A 75 6.85 23.54 -0.62
CA PRO A 75 5.98 22.41 -0.33
C PRO A 75 5.11 22.11 -1.56
N VAL A 76 4.93 20.83 -1.83
CA VAL A 76 4.04 20.30 -2.87
C VAL A 76 3.22 19.18 -2.28
N GLU A 77 1.98 19.09 -2.73
CA GLU A 77 1.01 18.08 -2.28
C GLU A 77 0.47 17.38 -3.53
N ALA A 78 0.31 16.07 -3.46
CA ALA A 78 -0.28 15.27 -4.50
C ALA A 78 -1.19 14.20 -3.90
N GLY A 79 -2.40 14.11 -4.44
CA GLY A 79 -3.36 13.05 -4.12
C GLY A 79 -3.57 12.13 -5.32
N TRP A 80 -3.82 10.86 -5.05
CA TRP A 80 -4.30 9.89 -6.01
C TRP A 80 -5.43 9.07 -5.41
N GLU A 81 -6.47 8.85 -6.22
CA GLU A 81 -7.61 8.01 -5.88
C GLU A 81 -7.82 6.97 -6.98
N GLY A 82 -8.12 5.74 -6.58
CA GLY A 82 -8.41 4.67 -7.53
C GLY A 82 -8.98 3.42 -6.88
N PRO A 83 -9.35 2.42 -7.69
CA PRO A 83 -9.89 1.17 -7.18
C PRO A 83 -8.84 0.45 -6.33
N LEU A 84 -9.23 0.02 -5.13
CA LEU A 84 -8.38 -0.80 -4.28
C LEU A 84 -8.24 -2.20 -4.90
N ALA A 85 -7.02 -2.66 -5.11
CA ALA A 85 -6.77 -4.01 -5.60
C ALA A 85 -6.70 -4.99 -4.43
N ASP A 86 -7.23 -6.21 -4.62
CA ASP A 86 -7.30 -7.23 -3.56
C ASP A 86 -5.93 -7.70 -3.05
N TRP A 87 -4.88 -7.49 -3.84
CA TRP A 87 -3.50 -7.86 -3.50
C TRP A 87 -2.72 -6.73 -2.82
N LEU A 88 -3.29 -5.53 -2.75
CA LEU A 88 -2.61 -4.35 -2.23
C LEU A 88 -2.56 -4.40 -0.71
N ILE A 89 -1.37 -4.34 -0.15
CA ILE A 89 -1.09 -4.31 1.29
C ILE A 89 -0.57 -2.92 1.69
N GLY A 90 0.20 -2.29 0.80
CA GLY A 90 0.76 -0.95 1.02
C GLY A 90 1.08 -0.22 -0.28
N VAL A 91 1.59 0.99 -0.13
CA VAL A 91 2.01 1.86 -1.23
C VAL A 91 3.46 2.29 -1.05
N ARG A 92 4.19 2.45 -2.15
CA ARG A 92 5.56 2.95 -2.16
C ARG A 92 5.71 4.08 -3.14
N ILE A 93 6.10 5.25 -2.63
CA ILE A 93 6.24 6.47 -3.41
C ILE A 93 7.72 6.78 -3.63
N TYR A 94 8.10 6.97 -4.89
CA TYR A 94 9.45 7.38 -5.29
C TYR A 94 9.51 8.89 -5.57
N ALA A 95 10.56 9.50 -5.05
CA ALA A 95 11.01 10.85 -5.38
C ALA A 95 12.46 10.82 -5.88
N ALA A 96 13.00 11.99 -6.23
CA ALA A 96 14.33 12.09 -6.79
C ALA A 96 15.44 11.76 -5.78
N ASP A 97 15.26 12.10 -4.51
CA ASP A 97 16.27 11.96 -3.44
C ASP A 97 15.94 10.81 -2.47
N ASN A 98 14.66 10.48 -2.29
CA ASN A 98 14.21 9.41 -1.38
C ASN A 98 13.05 8.58 -1.95
N MET A 99 12.71 7.53 -1.20
CA MET A 99 11.54 6.70 -1.39
C MET A 99 10.91 6.47 -0.01
N VAL A 100 9.58 6.50 0.06
CA VAL A 100 8.80 6.26 1.28
C VAL A 100 7.78 5.18 0.97
N GLU A 101 7.68 4.20 1.87
CA GLU A 101 6.69 3.12 1.83
C GLU A 101 5.77 3.26 3.04
N GLU A 102 4.49 3.01 2.82
CA GLU A 102 3.44 3.16 3.82
C GLU A 102 2.40 2.06 3.66
N GLU A 103 2.02 1.44 4.77
CA GLU A 103 1.14 0.27 4.83
C GLU A 103 -0.32 0.72 4.92
N VAL A 104 -1.15 0.25 3.98
CA VAL A 104 -2.57 0.66 3.88
C VAL A 104 -3.44 -0.14 4.85
N PHE A 105 -3.10 -1.41 5.04
CA PHE A 105 -3.78 -2.30 5.96
C PHE A 105 -2.91 -2.49 7.19
N GLU A 106 -3.37 -2.00 8.33
CA GLU A 106 -2.90 -2.49 9.62
C GLU A 106 -3.28 -3.98 9.65
N PHE A 107 -2.31 -4.85 9.46
CA PHE A 107 -2.49 -6.29 9.65
C PHE A 107 -2.82 -6.45 11.14
N ASP A 108 -4.11 -6.49 11.50
CA ASP A 108 -4.50 -7.02 12.80
C ASP A 108 -3.96 -8.46 12.82
N ASP A 109 -2.86 -8.66 13.56
CA ASP A 109 -2.18 -9.92 13.88
C ASP A 109 -3.10 -10.95 14.60
N ASP A 110 -4.42 -10.91 14.37
CA ASP A 110 -5.45 -11.80 14.94
C ASP A 110 -5.88 -12.90 13.95
N PHE A 111 -5.09 -13.20 12.92
CA PHE A 111 -5.15 -14.51 12.26
C PHE A 111 -4.44 -15.55 13.15
N ASP A 112 -4.90 -15.68 14.39
CA ASP A 112 -4.58 -16.80 15.25
C ASP A 112 -5.05 -18.08 14.51
N ASP A 113 -4.08 -18.96 14.23
CA ASP A 113 -4.21 -20.39 13.96
C ASP A 113 -5.57 -21.01 14.39
N ASP A 114 -6.53 -21.07 13.46
CA ASP A 114 -7.62 -22.05 13.51
C ASP A 114 -7.32 -23.16 12.47
N ASP A 115 -6.15 -23.80 12.59
CA ASP A 115 -5.88 -25.07 11.91
C ASP A 115 -6.45 -26.21 12.77
N ASP A 116 -7.71 -26.50 12.47
CA ASP A 116 -8.50 -27.67 12.85
C ASP A 116 -7.77 -28.98 12.43
N ASP A 117 -7.26 -29.75 13.40
CA ASP A 117 -6.92 -31.18 13.18
C ASP A 117 -7.94 -32.07 13.93
N ASP A 118 -9.18 -32.11 13.41
CA ASP A 118 -10.17 -33.16 13.65
C ASP A 118 -9.72 -34.46 12.95
N ALA A 119 -8.67 -35.12 13.46
CA ALA A 119 -8.30 -36.46 13.04
C ALA A 119 -9.30 -37.49 13.60
N ARG A 120 -10.41 -37.66 12.89
CA ARG A 120 -11.28 -38.84 12.96
C ARG A 120 -10.51 -40.07 12.49
N ASP A 121 -10.28 -41.02 13.39
CA ASP A 121 -9.98 -42.40 13.02
C ASP A 121 -11.22 -43.30 13.29
N PRO A 122 -11.94 -43.75 12.25
CA PRO A 122 -13.01 -44.72 12.39
C PRO A 122 -12.50 -46.17 12.24
N ALA A 123 -13.06 -47.06 13.08
CA ALA A 123 -13.02 -48.54 13.03
C ALA A 123 -11.77 -49.22 13.63
N GLU A 124 -11.81 -50.36 14.36
CA GLU A 124 -12.85 -51.28 14.83
C GLU A 124 -12.20 -52.25 15.86
N GLY A 125 -12.91 -52.56 16.96
CA GLY A 125 -13.01 -53.88 17.59
C GLY A 125 -11.82 -54.55 18.31
N HIS A 126 -11.91 -54.67 19.65
CA HIS A 126 -11.76 -56.00 20.29
C HIS A 126 -12.47 -56.07 21.67
N VAL A 127 -13.57 -56.83 21.67
CA VAL A 127 -13.99 -57.84 22.66
C VAL A 127 -14.26 -57.40 24.12
N ARG A 128 -15.55 -57.53 24.44
CA ARG A 128 -16.10 -57.73 25.78
C ARG A 128 -15.49 -59.00 26.38
N ASP A 129 -15.06 -58.94 27.63
CA ASP A 129 -15.34 -60.03 28.57
C ASP A 129 -15.42 -59.48 30.00
N ASN A 130 -16.44 -59.96 30.70
CA ASN A 130 -16.70 -59.81 32.12
C ASN A 130 -15.46 -60.17 32.95
N GLU A 131 -15.35 -59.64 34.17
CA GLU A 131 -15.40 -60.49 35.37
C GLU A 131 -15.48 -59.62 36.64
N ASP A 132 -16.66 -59.72 37.26
CA ASP A 132 -16.99 -59.37 38.63
C ASP A 132 -16.37 -60.46 39.54
N ALA A 133 -15.53 -60.07 40.51
CA ALA A 133 -15.11 -60.93 41.63
C ALA A 133 -14.66 -60.09 42.83
#